data_AF-A0A0A8B4B4-F1
#
_entry.id   AF-A0A0A8B4B4-F1
#
_cell.length_a   1.000
_cell.length_b   1.000
_cell.length_c   1.000
_cell.angle_alpha   90.00
_cell.angle_beta   90.00
_cell.angle_gamma   90.00
#
_symmetry.space_group_name_H-M   'P 1'
#
loop_
_entity.id
_entity.type
_entity.pdbx_description
1 polymer ?
#
loop_
_entity_poly.entity_id
_entity_poly.type
_entity_poly.pdbx_seq_one_letter_code
_entity_poly.pdbx_strand_id
1 'polypeptide(L)'
;MSAKTYIPQGEQSAPSQIGATLEALASSIAERHRAADAGSYTYRLLSGGVDEVLKKVMEEAGEVALAAKDAQAAASAVRAHEGAASVPDRMKGALADSADAACDHLRYEAADVVYHLLVVLERFGIGLDEFAAELNSRMTESERPRGGALIMPDHVKRGK
;
A
#
# COMPACT_ATOMS: atom_id res chain seq x y z
N MET A 1 -6.12 19.35 -10.37
CA MET A 1 -5.06 18.55 -9.73
C MET A 1 -3.94 18.39 -10.74
N SER A 2 -2.71 18.74 -10.39
CA SER A 2 -1.55 18.46 -11.25
C SER A 2 -1.41 16.94 -11.44
N ALA A 3 -0.88 16.50 -12.59
CA ALA A 3 -0.56 15.09 -12.78
C ALA A 3 0.47 14.66 -11.72
N LYS A 4 0.05 13.81 -10.76
CA LYS A 4 0.92 13.32 -9.68
C LYS A 4 1.80 12.13 -10.11
N THR A 5 1.59 11.60 -11.32
CA THR A 5 2.35 10.47 -11.87
C THR A 5 2.91 10.84 -13.24
N TYR A 6 4.06 10.26 -13.57
CA TYR A 6 4.67 10.34 -14.89
C TYR A 6 5.23 8.96 -15.28
N ILE A 7 5.35 8.71 -16.57
CA ILE A 7 6.02 7.52 -17.11
C ILE A 7 7.37 7.98 -17.69
N PRO A 8 8.49 7.31 -17.36
CA PRO A 8 9.78 7.66 -17.91
C PRO A 8 9.80 7.68 -19.44
N GLN A 9 10.65 8.54 -20.01
CA GLN A 9 10.73 8.70 -21.46
C GLN A 9 11.19 7.40 -22.13
N GLY A 10 10.41 6.92 -23.10
CA GLY A 10 10.68 5.68 -23.83
C GLY A 10 10.01 4.43 -23.25
N GLU A 11 9.34 4.55 -22.09
CA GLU A 11 8.56 3.47 -21.49
C GLU A 11 7.08 3.57 -21.88
N GLN A 12 6.43 2.42 -22.00
CA GLN A 12 4.99 2.34 -22.26
C GLN A 12 4.25 2.01 -20.97
N SER A 13 3.09 2.63 -20.77
CA SER A 13 2.23 2.29 -19.63
C SER A 13 1.77 0.83 -19.75
N ALA A 14 2.11 0.01 -18.75
CA ALA A 14 1.43 -1.27 -18.58
C ALA A 14 -0.07 -1.03 -18.32
N PRO A 15 -0.97 -1.96 -18.73
CA PRO A 15 -2.41 -1.87 -18.44
C PRO A 15 -2.73 -1.80 -16.94
N SER A 16 -1.86 -2.39 -16.11
CA SER A 16 -1.88 -2.29 -14.65
C SER A 16 -0.44 -2.28 -14.13
N GLN A 17 -0.03 -1.20 -13.48
CA GLN A 17 1.30 -1.10 -12.88
C GLN A 17 1.36 -1.74 -11.49
N ILE A 18 0.24 -1.85 -10.78
CA ILE A 18 0.25 -2.31 -9.38
C ILE A 18 0.71 -3.76 -9.25
N GLY A 19 0.30 -4.65 -10.17
CA GLY A 19 0.76 -6.04 -10.18
C GLY A 19 2.27 -6.14 -10.37
N ALA A 20 2.79 -5.49 -11.43
CA ALA A 20 4.22 -5.46 -11.72
C ALA A 20 5.04 -4.83 -10.58
N THR A 21 4.54 -3.77 -9.94
CA THR A 21 5.19 -3.13 -8.80
C THR A 21 5.24 -4.04 -7.58
N LEU A 22 4.14 -4.73 -7.25
CA LEU A 22 4.11 -5.68 -6.13
C LEU A 22 5.05 -6.86 -6.35
N GLU A 23 5.09 -7.40 -7.57
CA GLU A 23 6.03 -8.46 -7.97
C GLU A 23 7.49 -8.01 -7.84
N ALA A 24 7.83 -6.83 -8.38
CA ALA A 24 9.17 -6.27 -8.29
C ALA A 24 9.58 -5.98 -6.83
N LEU A 25 8.64 -5.49 -6.01
CA LEU A 25 8.88 -5.21 -4.61
C LEU A 25 9.11 -6.49 -3.81
N ALA A 26 8.27 -7.52 -3.97
CA ALA A 26 8.45 -8.80 -3.32
C ALA A 26 9.77 -9.48 -3.75
N SER A 27 10.11 -9.43 -5.04
CA SER A 27 11.40 -9.92 -5.55
C SER A 27 12.59 -9.21 -4.87
N SER A 28 12.51 -7.88 -4.75
CA SER A 28 13.54 -7.07 -4.07
C SER A 28 13.67 -7.42 -2.58
N ILE A 29 12.54 -7.65 -1.90
CA ILE A 29 12.52 -8.07 -0.49
C ILE A 29 13.18 -9.45 -0.33
N ALA A 30 12.81 -10.42 -1.17
CA ALA A 30 13.39 -11.76 -1.15
C ALA A 30 14.89 -11.75 -1.51
N GLU A 31 15.32 -10.89 -2.44
CA GLU A 31 16.74 -10.71 -2.74
C GLU A 31 17.51 -10.16 -1.55
N ARG A 32 16.99 -9.12 -0.90
CA ARG A 32 17.60 -8.56 0.33
C ARG A 32 17.65 -9.60 1.45
N HIS A 33 16.66 -10.48 1.53
CA HIS A 33 16.69 -11.61 2.46
C HIS A 33 17.88 -12.54 2.18
N ARG A 34 18.03 -12.97 0.92
CA ARG A 34 19.10 -13.88 0.49
C ARG A 34 20.50 -13.27 0.56
N ALA A 35 20.63 -11.98 0.26
CA ALA A 35 21.90 -11.28 0.27
C ALA A 35 22.53 -11.21 1.68
N ALA A 36 21.72 -11.38 2.74
CA ALA A 36 22.15 -11.39 4.12
C ALA A 36 22.95 -10.16 4.58
N ASP A 37 22.69 -9.02 3.96
CA ASP A 37 23.36 -7.76 4.28
C ASP A 37 22.79 -7.14 5.56
N ALA A 38 23.56 -7.17 6.65
CA ALA A 38 23.20 -6.56 7.93
C ALA A 38 22.96 -5.04 7.85
N GLY A 39 23.49 -4.36 6.82
CA GLY A 39 23.20 -2.94 6.54
C GLY A 39 21.79 -2.69 5.98
N SER A 40 21.17 -3.70 5.38
CA SER A 40 19.83 -3.59 4.79
C SER A 40 18.75 -3.51 5.87
N TYR A 41 17.93 -2.45 5.81
CA TYR A 41 16.75 -2.31 6.67
C TYR A 41 15.81 -3.51 6.55
N THR A 42 15.52 -3.94 5.32
CA THR A 42 14.66 -5.10 5.05
C THR A 42 15.23 -6.37 5.67
N TYR A 43 16.53 -6.61 5.51
CA TYR A 43 17.16 -7.81 6.06
C TYR A 43 17.06 -7.84 7.58
N ARG A 44 17.32 -6.71 8.26
CA ARG A 44 17.18 -6.62 9.73
C ARG A 44 15.76 -6.94 10.21
N LEU A 45 14.73 -6.50 9.50
CA LEU A 45 13.34 -6.85 9.85
C LEU A 45 13.03 -8.35 9.67
N LEU A 46 13.62 -8.96 8.64
CA LEU A 46 13.44 -10.38 8.34
C LEU A 46 14.20 -11.26 9.34
N SER A 47 15.44 -10.91 9.66
CA SER A 47 16.34 -11.69 10.53
C SER A 47 16.22 -11.35 12.02
N GLY A 48 15.61 -10.21 12.36
CA GLY A 48 15.44 -9.72 13.74
C GLY A 48 14.31 -10.40 14.51
N GLY A 49 13.92 -9.84 15.65
CA GLY A 49 12.78 -10.35 16.43
C GLY A 49 11.47 -10.30 15.63
N VAL A 50 10.57 -11.27 15.82
CA VAL A 50 9.27 -11.28 15.11
C VAL A 50 8.42 -10.06 15.49
N ASP A 51 8.49 -9.64 16.75
CA ASP A 51 7.74 -8.50 17.25
C ASP A 51 8.14 -7.18 16.58
N GLU A 52 9.37 -7.06 16.06
CA GLU A 52 9.84 -5.83 15.40
C GLU A 52 9.06 -5.55 14.12
N VAL A 53 8.92 -6.56 13.25
CA VAL A 53 8.18 -6.42 11.99
C VAL A 53 6.67 -6.38 12.23
N LEU A 54 6.16 -7.12 13.22
CA LEU A 54 4.73 -7.10 13.56
C LEU A 54 4.29 -5.76 14.16
N LYS A 55 5.14 -5.15 15.00
CA LYS A 55 4.90 -3.80 15.50
C LYS A 55 4.78 -2.82 14.35
N LYS A 56 5.61 -2.95 13.32
CA LYS A 56 5.53 -2.12 12.11
C LYS A 56 4.20 -2.27 11.39
N VAL A 57 3.75 -3.49 11.11
CA VAL A 57 2.42 -3.70 10.50
C VAL A 57 1.31 -3.00 11.30
N MET A 58 1.34 -3.09 12.63
CA MET A 58 0.33 -2.46 13.49
C MET A 58 0.43 -0.92 13.53
N GLU A 59 1.66 -0.39 13.57
CA GLU A 59 1.95 1.05 13.53
C GLU A 59 1.40 1.66 12.24
N GLU A 60 1.82 1.14 11.09
CA GLU A 60 1.44 1.72 9.79
C GLU A 60 -0.06 1.57 9.51
N ALA A 61 -0.70 0.48 9.97
CA ALA A 61 -2.16 0.33 9.87
C ALA A 61 -2.91 1.39 10.71
N GLY A 62 -2.38 1.73 11.88
CA GLY A 62 -2.90 2.82 12.70
C GLY A 62 -2.70 4.18 12.05
N GLU A 63 -1.53 4.42 11.46
CA GLU A 63 -1.20 5.66 10.75
C GLU A 63 -2.09 5.86 9.51
N VAL A 64 -2.36 4.81 8.73
CA VAL A 64 -3.35 4.85 7.64
C VAL A 64 -4.72 5.30 8.14
N ALA A 65 -5.20 4.76 9.27
CA ALA A 65 -6.50 5.10 9.81
C ALA A 65 -6.57 6.57 10.25
N LEU A 66 -5.49 7.11 10.83
CA LEU A 66 -5.40 8.52 11.22
C LEU A 66 -5.30 9.43 10.00
N ALA A 67 -4.40 9.14 9.06
CA ALA A 67 -4.21 9.91 7.83
C ALA A 67 -5.49 9.97 6.98
N ALA A 68 -6.28 8.88 6.95
CA ALA A 68 -7.58 8.87 6.27
C ALA A 68 -8.59 9.85 6.90
N LYS A 69 -8.61 9.94 8.24
CA LYS A 69 -9.47 10.90 8.95
C LYS A 69 -9.04 12.34 8.70
N ASP A 70 -7.74 12.59 8.67
CA ASP A 70 -7.19 13.92 8.40
C ASP A 70 -7.47 14.36 6.97
N ALA A 71 -7.30 13.45 5.98
CA ALA A 71 -7.68 13.70 4.60
C ALA A 71 -9.18 14.00 4.44
N GLN A 72 -10.04 13.25 5.13
CA GLN A 72 -11.49 13.51 5.14
C GLN A 72 -11.83 14.86 5.77
N ALA A 73 -11.17 15.23 6.87
CA ALA A 73 -11.37 16.51 7.54
C ALA A 73 -10.92 17.68 6.65
N ALA A 74 -9.73 17.60 6.04
CA ALA A 74 -9.20 18.61 5.13
C ALA A 74 -10.10 18.78 3.89
N ALA A 75 -10.54 17.68 3.27
CA ALA A 75 -11.46 17.73 2.13
C ALA A 75 -12.82 18.35 2.51
N SER A 76 -13.29 18.11 3.74
CA SER A 76 -14.54 18.72 4.24
C SER A 76 -14.37 20.22 4.49
N ALA A 77 -13.21 20.66 4.97
CA ALA A 77 -12.88 22.07 5.13
C ALA A 77 -12.82 22.80 3.78
N VAL A 78 -12.25 22.19 2.74
CA VAL A 78 -12.27 22.74 1.37
C VAL A 78 -13.72 22.93 0.90
N ARG A 79 -14.53 21.87 0.95
CA ARG A 79 -15.95 21.91 0.51
C ARG A 79 -16.78 22.96 1.25
N ALA A 80 -16.57 23.13 2.56
CA ALA A 80 -17.30 24.11 3.35
C ALA A 80 -17.04 25.57 2.91
N HIS A 81 -15.92 25.82 2.22
CA HIS A 81 -15.51 27.14 1.75
C HIS A 81 -15.58 27.29 0.23
N GLU A 82 -15.98 26.25 -0.50
CA GLU A 82 -16.29 26.32 -1.93
C GLU A 82 -17.54 27.18 -2.14
N GLY A 83 -17.39 28.31 -2.84
CA GLY A 83 -18.49 29.24 -3.12
C GLY A 83 -18.74 30.32 -2.06
N ALA A 84 -18.01 30.34 -0.94
CA ALA A 84 -18.07 31.43 0.02
C ALA A 84 -17.38 32.69 -0.55
N ALA A 85 -18.17 33.70 -0.94
CA ALA A 85 -17.67 34.96 -1.51
C ALA A 85 -16.76 35.78 -0.57
N SER A 86 -16.78 35.48 0.74
CA SER A 86 -16.03 36.18 1.78
C SER A 86 -14.64 35.62 2.07
N VAL A 87 -14.25 34.48 1.49
CA VAL A 87 -12.96 33.82 1.77
C VAL A 87 -11.90 34.33 0.80
N PRO A 88 -10.79 34.94 1.26
CA PRO A 88 -9.70 35.37 0.39
C PRO A 88 -9.09 34.21 -0.39
N ASP A 89 -8.74 34.40 -1.66
CA ASP A 89 -8.22 33.32 -2.52
C ASP A 89 -6.94 32.68 -1.98
N ARG A 90 -6.07 33.44 -1.30
CA ARG A 90 -4.89 32.89 -0.59
C ARG A 90 -5.25 31.80 0.43
N MET A 91 -6.42 31.93 1.08
CA MET A 91 -6.88 30.99 2.10
C MET A 91 -7.50 29.75 1.45
N LYS A 92 -8.17 29.90 0.31
CA LYS A 92 -8.61 28.76 -0.51
C LYS A 92 -7.43 27.94 -1.03
N GLY A 93 -6.36 28.62 -1.48
CA GLY A 93 -5.11 27.97 -1.89
C GLY A 93 -4.50 27.15 -0.75
N ALA A 94 -4.32 27.76 0.42
CA ALA A 94 -3.77 27.05 1.59
C ALA A 94 -4.64 25.85 2.04
N LEU A 95 -5.97 25.94 1.93
CA LEU A 95 -6.87 24.83 2.24
C LEU A 95 -6.72 23.68 1.23
N ALA A 96 -6.60 24.00 -0.06
CA ALA A 96 -6.36 23.01 -1.10
C ALA A 96 -5.00 22.33 -0.92
N ASP A 97 -3.94 23.10 -0.63
CA ASP A 97 -2.60 22.57 -0.38
C ASP A 97 -2.59 21.63 0.85
N SER A 98 -3.33 21.98 1.91
CA SER A 98 -3.50 21.14 3.09
C SER A 98 -4.24 19.83 2.78
N ALA A 99 -5.31 19.88 1.98
CA ALA A 99 -6.03 18.69 1.54
C ALA A 99 -5.19 17.78 0.65
N ASP A 100 -4.37 18.36 -0.25
CA ASP A 100 -3.44 17.62 -1.08
C ASP A 100 -2.35 16.95 -0.24
N ALA A 101 -1.78 17.65 0.75
CA ALA A 101 -0.80 17.11 1.67
C ALA A 101 -1.35 15.96 2.52
N ALA A 102 -2.58 16.08 3.02
CA ALA A 102 -3.24 15.01 3.77
C ALA A 102 -3.50 13.76 2.90
N CYS A 103 -3.89 13.95 1.64
CA CYS A 103 -4.01 12.84 0.68
C CYS A 103 -2.65 12.19 0.39
N ASP A 104 -1.58 12.98 0.31
CA ASP A 104 -0.22 12.45 0.08
C ASP A 104 0.30 11.67 1.29
N HIS A 105 -0.01 12.12 2.51
CA HIS A 105 0.30 11.38 3.74
C HIS A 105 -0.44 10.05 3.80
N LEU A 106 -1.75 10.04 3.50
CA LEU A 106 -2.53 8.79 3.41
C LEU A 106 -1.92 7.80 2.39
N ARG A 107 -1.51 8.29 1.22
CA ARG A 107 -0.88 7.46 0.20
C ARG A 107 0.45 6.88 0.68
N TYR A 108 1.23 7.64 1.44
CA TYR A 108 2.49 7.20 2.02
C TYR A 108 2.27 6.06 3.03
N GLU A 109 1.39 6.25 4.01
CA GLU A 109 1.15 5.21 5.03
C GLU A 109 0.53 3.94 4.46
N ALA A 110 -0.33 4.08 3.45
CA ALA A 110 -0.91 2.93 2.77
C ALA A 110 0.16 2.09 2.06
N ALA A 111 1.21 2.73 1.53
CA ALA A 111 2.33 2.02 0.93
C ALA A 111 3.19 1.30 1.97
N ASP A 112 3.42 1.92 3.14
CA ASP A 112 4.20 1.33 4.22
C ASP A 112 3.50 0.10 4.83
N VAL A 113 2.17 0.09 4.95
CA VAL A 113 1.39 -1.11 5.30
C VAL A 113 1.67 -2.25 4.32
N VAL A 114 1.61 -1.98 3.02
CA VAL A 114 1.84 -3.00 1.99
C VAL A 114 3.29 -3.51 2.05
N TYR A 115 4.27 -2.62 2.16
CA TYR A 115 5.67 -3.00 2.29
C TYR A 115 5.90 -3.93 3.49
N HIS A 116 5.43 -3.53 4.68
CA HIS A 116 5.63 -4.32 5.90
C HIS A 116 4.86 -5.63 5.88
N LEU A 117 3.67 -5.68 5.26
CA LEU A 117 2.96 -6.93 5.02
C LEU A 117 3.78 -7.88 4.15
N LEU A 118 4.36 -7.40 3.03
CA LEU A 118 5.18 -8.23 2.16
C LEU A 118 6.45 -8.77 2.87
N VAL A 119 7.05 -7.97 3.77
CA VAL A 119 8.16 -8.44 4.61
C VAL A 119 7.72 -9.56 5.56
N VAL A 120 6.53 -9.45 6.17
CA VAL A 120 5.97 -10.52 7.01
C VAL A 120 5.73 -11.78 6.17
N LEU A 121 5.12 -11.66 4.99
CA LEU A 121 4.86 -12.80 4.11
C LEU A 121 6.15 -13.53 3.73
N GLU A 122 7.18 -12.80 3.28
CA GLU A 122 8.50 -13.37 2.97
C GLU A 122 9.11 -14.08 4.19
N ARG A 123 9.04 -13.46 5.37
CA ARG A 123 9.58 -14.04 6.61
C ARG A 123 8.97 -15.41 6.94
N PHE A 124 7.69 -15.59 6.67
CA PHE A 124 6.96 -16.83 6.91
C PHE A 124 6.87 -17.75 5.70
N GLY A 125 7.54 -17.39 4.59
CA GLY A 125 7.60 -18.21 3.38
C GLY A 125 6.29 -18.24 2.57
N ILE A 126 5.42 -17.24 2.74
CA ILE A 126 4.17 -17.11 1.98
C ILE A 126 4.47 -16.31 0.71
N GLY A 127 4.46 -17.00 -0.43
CA GLY A 127 4.72 -16.37 -1.73
C GLY A 127 3.56 -15.49 -2.22
N LEU A 128 3.84 -14.57 -3.15
CA LEU A 128 2.80 -13.71 -3.75
C LEU A 128 1.70 -14.50 -4.44
N ASP A 129 2.02 -15.62 -5.10
CA ASP A 129 1.00 -16.46 -5.75
C ASP A 129 0.05 -17.11 -4.73
N GLU A 130 0.59 -17.55 -3.59
CA GLU A 130 -0.21 -18.10 -2.50
C GLU A 130 -1.09 -17.01 -1.85
N PHE A 131 -0.53 -15.82 -1.64
CA PHE A 131 -1.30 -14.69 -1.12
C PHE A 131 -2.39 -14.23 -2.10
N ALA A 132 -2.06 -14.13 -3.40
CA ALA A 132 -3.01 -13.82 -4.46
C ALA A 132 -4.13 -14.86 -4.54
N ALA A 133 -3.80 -16.14 -4.36
CA ALA A 133 -4.77 -17.21 -4.31
C ALA A 133 -5.77 -17.05 -3.13
N GLU A 134 -5.29 -16.64 -1.96
CA GLU A 134 -6.15 -16.34 -0.81
C GLU A 134 -7.02 -15.10 -1.07
N LEU A 135 -6.49 -14.05 -1.72
CA LEU A 135 -7.28 -12.88 -2.13
C LEU A 135 -8.37 -13.24 -3.16
N ASN A 136 -8.02 -14.05 -4.16
CA ASN A 136 -8.93 -14.51 -5.22
C ASN A 136 -10.08 -15.38 -4.67
N SER A 137 -9.93 -15.95 -3.48
CA SER A 137 -10.99 -16.69 -2.79
C SER A 137 -12.12 -15.79 -2.25
N ARG A 138 -11.86 -14.48 -2.15
CA ARG A 138 -12.85 -13.48 -1.67
C ARG A 138 -13.71 -12.91 -2.79
N MET A 139 -13.40 -13.28 -4.03
CA MET A 139 -14.09 -12.83 -5.24
C MET A 139 -14.98 -13.94 -5.78
N THR A 140 -16.10 -13.55 -6.38
CA THR A 140 -16.87 -14.45 -7.23
C THR A 140 -16.05 -14.88 -8.45
N GLU A 141 -16.47 -15.97 -9.10
CA GLU A 141 -15.80 -16.45 -10.31
C GLU A 141 -15.76 -15.41 -11.43
N SER A 142 -16.81 -14.58 -11.55
CA SER A 142 -16.89 -13.50 -12.55
C SER A 142 -16.02 -12.28 -12.22
N GLU A 143 -15.71 -12.05 -10.95
CA GLU A 143 -14.88 -10.91 -10.51
C GLU A 143 -13.38 -11.24 -10.57
N ARG A 144 -13.02 -12.53 -10.46
CA ARG A 144 -11.63 -12.97 -10.41
C ARG A 144 -10.90 -12.70 -11.73
N PRO A 145 -9.62 -12.29 -11.69
CA PRO A 145 -8.77 -12.26 -12.87
C PRO A 145 -8.72 -13.63 -13.56
N ARG A 146 -8.84 -13.65 -14.89
CA ARG A 146 -8.68 -14.88 -15.67
C ARG A 146 -7.28 -15.45 -15.44
N GLY A 147 -7.21 -16.74 -15.09
CA GLY A 147 -5.95 -17.42 -14.79
C GLY A 147 -5.36 -17.07 -13.42
N GLY A 148 -6.08 -16.35 -12.56
CA GLY A 148 -5.63 -16.08 -11.20
C GLY A 148 -5.46 -17.35 -10.37
N ALA A 149 -4.41 -17.39 -9.55
CA ALA A 149 -4.11 -18.52 -8.67
C ALA A 149 -5.28 -18.80 -7.70
N LEU A 150 -5.39 -20.07 -7.27
CA LEU A 150 -6.39 -20.54 -6.31
C LEU A 150 -5.76 -21.45 -5.29
N ILE A 151 -6.21 -21.34 -4.04
CA ILE A 151 -5.86 -22.30 -3.01
C ILE A 151 -6.58 -23.60 -3.34
N MET A 152 -5.84 -24.70 -3.35
CA MET A 152 -6.43 -26.03 -3.55
C MET A 152 -7.50 -26.27 -2.48
N PRO A 153 -8.70 -26.78 -2.83
CA PRO A 153 -9.80 -26.95 -1.86
C PRO A 153 -9.38 -27.69 -0.58
N ASP A 154 -8.58 -28.75 -0.71
CA ASP A 154 -8.12 -29.56 0.42
C ASP A 154 -7.03 -28.87 1.29
N HIS A 155 -6.49 -27.75 0.81
CA HIS A 155 -5.50 -26.94 1.52
C HIS A 155 -6.13 -25.72 2.22
N VAL A 156 -7.42 -25.45 2.02
CA VAL A 156 -8.14 -24.37 2.71
C VAL A 156 -8.39 -24.79 4.17
N LYS A 157 -7.45 -24.44 5.06
CA LYS A 157 -7.55 -24.69 6.50
C LYS A 157 -7.74 -23.38 7.26
N ARG A 158 -8.95 -22.83 7.15
CA ARG A 158 -9.36 -21.66 7.92
C ARG A 158 -9.70 -22.16 9.32
N GLY A 159 -8.75 -22.06 10.25
CA GLY A 159 -9.02 -22.29 11.67
C GLY A 159 -10.27 -21.53 12.10
N LYS A 160 -11.02 -22.09 13.06
CA LYS A 160 -12.16 -21.37 13.66
C LYS A 160 -11.69 -20.17 14.47
#